data_AF-A0A0E4BPW5-F1
#
_entry.id   AF-A0A0E4BPW5-F1
#
_cell.length_a   1.000
_cell.length_b   1.000
_cell.length_c   1.000
_cell.angle_alpha   90.00
_cell.angle_beta   90.00
_cell.angle_gamma   90.00
#
_symmetry.space_group_name_H-M   'P 1'
#
loop_
_entity.id
_entity.type
_entity.pdbx_description
1 polymer ?
#
loop_
_entity_poly.entity_id
_entity_poly.type
_entity_poly.pdbx_seq_one_letter_code
_entity_poly.pdbx_strand_id
1 'polypeptide(L)'
;MSWERFEAIRAMVSGNVPTGKHHGAPRHGDALLAGLIRCRRCGRKLTLRYSGTRNHIPRYSCNRAWMDNGSPHCSASGGLRVDDAIEEALPGVVCLGAIAAVTTAAAAATQQRDQVREVRPRPSAIQRIVWSPGSLGQLEPFACPCRRG
;
A
#
# COMPACT_ATOMS: atom_id res chain seq x y z
N MET A 1 -25.59 -7.79 -10.53
CA MET A 1 -24.55 -6.74 -10.40
C MET A 1 -25.25 -5.50 -9.85
N SER A 2 -24.82 -4.92 -8.73
CA SER A 2 -25.44 -3.69 -8.20
C SER A 2 -25.10 -2.49 -9.08
N TRP A 3 -25.92 -1.45 -9.00
CA TRP A 3 -25.69 -0.19 -9.72
C TRP A 3 -24.37 0.47 -9.29
N GLU A 4 -24.07 0.50 -7.99
CA GLU A 4 -22.81 1.08 -7.51
C GLU A 4 -21.58 0.35 -8.06
N ARG A 5 -21.65 -0.99 -8.17
CA ARG A 5 -20.56 -1.78 -8.75
C ARG A 5 -20.36 -1.46 -10.23
N PHE A 6 -21.44 -1.23 -10.96
CA PHE A 6 -21.37 -0.85 -12.38
C PHE A 6 -20.71 0.54 -12.55
N GLU A 7 -21.10 1.53 -11.74
CA GLU A 7 -20.51 2.86 -11.77
C GLU A 7 -19.03 2.86 -11.38
N ALA A 8 -18.66 2.10 -10.34
CA ALA A 8 -17.27 1.95 -9.92
C ALA A 8 -16.40 1.36 -11.04
N ILE A 9 -16.89 0.34 -11.74
CA ILE A 9 -16.17 -0.26 -12.88
C ILE A 9 -16.06 0.76 -14.03
N ARG A 10 -17.12 1.50 -14.35
CA ARG A 10 -17.07 2.55 -15.39
C ARG A 10 -16.05 3.63 -15.07
N ALA A 11 -15.98 4.09 -13.82
CA ALA A 11 -15.00 5.08 -13.39
C ALA A 11 -13.57 4.53 -13.49
N MET A 12 -13.34 3.27 -13.10
CA MET A 12 -12.04 2.62 -13.26
C MET A 12 -11.65 2.51 -14.75
N VAL A 13 -12.55 2.05 -15.60
CA VAL A 13 -12.29 1.84 -17.04
C VAL A 13 -12.04 3.16 -17.76
N SER A 14 -12.73 4.24 -17.40
CA SER A 14 -12.46 5.57 -17.99
C SER A 14 -11.07 6.09 -17.64
N GLY A 15 -10.58 5.82 -16.41
CA GLY A 15 -9.22 6.11 -15.98
C GLY A 15 -8.13 5.28 -16.69
N ASN A 16 -8.52 4.13 -17.26
CA ASN A 16 -7.60 3.22 -17.96
C ASN A 16 -7.34 3.61 -19.42
N VAL A 17 -8.01 4.64 -19.93
CA VAL A 17 -7.76 5.16 -21.29
C VAL A 17 -6.32 5.67 -21.38
N PRO A 18 -5.48 5.15 -22.30
CA PRO A 18 -4.05 5.46 -22.32
C PRO A 18 -3.72 6.85 -22.87
N THR A 19 -4.70 7.56 -23.42
CA THR A 19 -4.54 8.86 -24.07
C THR A 19 -4.96 10.02 -23.15
N GLY A 20 -4.55 11.24 -23.51
CA GLY A 20 -4.99 12.46 -22.83
C GLY A 20 -4.45 12.64 -21.41
N LYS A 21 -5.35 12.92 -20.47
CA LYS A 21 -5.04 13.25 -19.06
C LYS A 21 -4.91 12.03 -18.16
N HIS A 22 -5.60 10.94 -18.50
CA HIS A 22 -5.63 9.70 -17.74
C HIS A 22 -4.27 9.01 -17.73
N HIS A 23 -3.99 8.18 -16.74
CA HIS A 23 -2.70 7.48 -16.65
C HIS A 23 -2.64 6.27 -17.59
N GLY A 24 -3.80 5.70 -17.92
CA GLY A 24 -3.89 4.44 -18.63
C GLY A 24 -3.93 3.26 -17.67
N ALA A 25 -4.29 2.08 -18.19
CA ALA A 25 -4.26 0.86 -17.39
C ALA A 25 -2.82 0.57 -16.89
N PRO A 26 -2.68 0.06 -15.65
CA PRO A 26 -1.42 -0.50 -15.19
C PRO A 26 -0.86 -1.51 -16.19
N ARG A 27 0.44 -1.42 -16.48
CA ARG A 27 1.15 -2.29 -17.44
C ARG A 27 2.08 -3.22 -16.67
N HIS A 28 2.33 -4.40 -17.22
CA HIS A 28 3.41 -5.27 -16.75
C HIS A 28 4.78 -4.77 -17.22
N GLY A 29 5.80 -4.93 -16.38
CA GLY A 29 7.21 -4.61 -16.67
C GLY A 29 7.89 -3.85 -15.53
N ASP A 30 9.20 -3.64 -15.65
CA ASP A 30 10.04 -3.07 -14.58
C ASP A 30 9.98 -1.54 -14.49
N ALA A 31 9.22 -0.88 -15.37
CA ALA A 31 9.11 0.57 -15.38
C ALA A 31 8.05 1.09 -14.40
N LEU A 32 8.49 1.69 -13.29
CA LEU A 32 7.61 2.19 -12.23
C LEU A 32 6.64 3.29 -12.72
N LEU A 33 7.11 4.15 -13.63
CA LEU A 33 6.39 5.35 -14.07
C LEU A 33 5.67 5.19 -15.42
N ALA A 34 5.39 3.96 -15.83
CA ALA A 34 4.68 3.67 -17.07
C ALA A 34 3.36 4.45 -17.16
N GLY A 35 3.24 5.33 -18.16
CA GLY A 35 2.02 6.12 -18.38
C GLY A 35 1.84 7.34 -17.46
N LEU A 36 2.72 7.52 -16.47
CA LEU A 36 2.68 8.64 -15.52
C LEU A 36 3.58 9.80 -15.94
N ILE A 37 4.79 9.50 -16.40
CA ILE A 37 5.81 10.52 -16.67
C ILE A 37 5.56 11.32 -17.97
N ARG A 38 5.75 12.64 -17.87
CA ARG A 38 5.55 13.61 -18.97
C ARG A 38 6.83 14.38 -19.28
N CYS A 39 6.96 14.79 -20.54
CA CYS A 39 8.14 15.49 -21.01
C CYS A 39 8.11 16.93 -20.49
N ARG A 40 9.14 17.35 -19.76
CA ARG A 40 9.26 18.74 -19.29
C ARG A 40 9.21 19.77 -20.43
N ARG A 41 9.72 19.42 -21.62
CA ARG A 41 9.79 20.33 -22.77
C ARG A 41 8.46 20.52 -23.48
N CYS A 42 7.69 19.45 -23.70
CA CYS A 42 6.48 19.51 -24.54
C CYS A 42 5.20 19.01 -23.86
N GLY A 43 5.25 18.58 -22.60
CA GLY A 43 4.11 18.12 -21.80
C GLY A 43 3.49 16.78 -22.23
N ARG A 44 3.93 16.20 -23.36
CA ARG A 44 3.45 14.90 -23.85
C ARG A 44 3.97 13.77 -22.96
N LYS A 45 3.19 12.69 -22.84
CA LYS A 45 3.60 11.48 -22.13
C LYS A 45 4.82 10.86 -22.80
N LEU A 46 5.76 10.37 -21.99
CA LEU A 46 6.87 9.59 -22.53
C LEU A 46 6.39 8.18 -22.86
N THR A 47 6.94 7.64 -23.92
CA THR A 47 6.77 6.25 -24.32
C THR A 47 7.91 5.43 -23.74
N LEU A 48 7.57 4.22 -23.28
CA LEU A 48 8.55 3.23 -22.85
C LEU A 48 9.09 2.45 -24.05
N ARG A 49 10.40 2.25 -24.05
CA ARG A 49 11.05 1.19 -24.81
C ARG A 49 11.84 0.34 -23.83
N TYR A 50 11.83 -0.97 -24.04
CA TYR A 50 12.67 -1.88 -23.28
C TYR A 50 13.90 -2.25 -24.11
N SER A 51 15.00 -2.55 -23.42
CA SER A 51 16.27 -2.89 -24.03
C SER A 51 17.03 -3.91 -23.17
N GLY A 52 18.24 -4.28 -23.61
CA GLY A 52 19.07 -5.30 -22.96
C GLY A 52 18.74 -6.72 -23.41
N THR A 53 19.59 -7.67 -23.02
CA THR A 53 19.53 -9.08 -23.46
C THR A 53 18.23 -9.79 -23.10
N ARG A 54 17.56 -9.39 -22.02
CA ARG A 54 16.24 -9.92 -21.62
C ARG A 54 15.10 -8.91 -21.72
N ASN A 55 15.30 -7.78 -22.41
CA ASN A 55 14.28 -6.76 -22.62
C ASN A 55 13.64 -6.22 -21.32
N HIS A 56 14.45 -6.05 -20.27
CA HIS A 56 14.04 -5.64 -18.93
C HIS A 56 14.55 -4.25 -18.53
N ILE A 57 15.35 -3.61 -19.40
CA ILE A 57 15.91 -2.29 -19.10
C ILE A 57 14.99 -1.21 -19.69
N PRO A 58 14.19 -0.50 -18.88
CA PRO A 58 13.27 0.51 -19.38
C PRO A 58 14.00 1.77 -19.84
N ARG A 59 13.46 2.41 -20.86
CA ARG A 59 13.88 3.72 -21.37
C ARG A 59 12.68 4.59 -21.64
N TYR A 60 12.58 5.71 -20.93
CA TYR A 60 11.55 6.71 -21.14
C TYR A 60 11.97 7.64 -22.28
N SER A 61 11.15 7.75 -23.32
CA SER A 61 11.48 8.55 -24.50
C SER A 61 10.31 9.42 -24.95
N CYS A 62 10.58 10.68 -25.24
CA CYS A 62 9.59 11.57 -25.82
C CYS A 62 9.65 11.47 -27.36
N ASN A 63 9.03 10.42 -27.91
CA ASN A 63 8.98 10.15 -29.35
C ASN A 63 7.70 10.63 -30.03
N ARG A 64 6.72 11.12 -29.25
CA ARG A 64 5.38 11.37 -29.76
C ARG A 64 5.34 12.50 -30.80
N ALA A 65 6.13 13.56 -30.61
CA ALA A 65 6.25 14.63 -31.61
C ALA A 65 6.82 14.09 -32.94
N TRP A 66 7.89 13.30 -32.88
CA TRP A 66 8.44 12.66 -34.07
C TRP A 66 7.44 11.71 -34.76
N MET A 67 6.71 10.89 -33.98
CA MET A 67 5.72 9.96 -34.54
C MET A 67 4.48 10.65 -35.13
N ASP A 68 4.01 11.71 -34.49
CA ASP A 68 2.75 12.36 -34.88
C ASP A 68 2.94 13.36 -36.03
N ASN A 69 4.11 13.99 -36.16
CA ASN A 69 4.33 15.04 -37.16
C ASN A 69 5.77 15.21 -37.65
N GLY A 70 6.67 14.24 -37.40
CA GLY A 70 8.06 14.29 -37.88
C GLY A 70 8.95 15.32 -37.16
N SER A 71 8.47 15.95 -36.08
CA SER A 71 9.27 16.93 -35.34
C SER A 71 10.51 16.32 -34.69
N PRO A 72 11.54 17.13 -34.38
CA PRO A 72 12.72 16.68 -33.64
C PRO A 72 12.39 16.02 -32.30
N HIS A 73 13.17 15.02 -31.90
CA HIS A 73 13.05 14.38 -30.59
C HIS A 73 13.28 15.40 -29.47
N CYS A 74 12.47 15.35 -28.42
CA CYS A 74 12.68 16.22 -27.25
C CYS A 74 13.86 15.73 -26.40
N SER A 75 13.77 14.49 -25.90
CA SER A 75 14.79 13.82 -25.09
C SER A 75 14.38 12.38 -24.77
N ALA A 76 15.34 11.57 -24.33
CA ALA A 76 15.11 10.25 -23.76
C ALA A 76 16.04 10.02 -22.56
N SER A 77 15.53 9.35 -21.55
CA SER A 77 16.22 9.05 -20.29
C SER A 77 16.20 7.55 -20.02
N GLY A 78 17.27 7.03 -19.43
CA GLY A 78 17.28 5.66 -18.90
C GLY A 78 16.25 5.54 -17.78
N GLY A 79 15.45 4.47 -17.78
CA GLY A 79 14.37 4.29 -16.82
C GLY A 79 14.87 3.94 -15.43
N LEU A 80 15.92 3.11 -15.31
CA LEU A 80 16.47 2.66 -14.03
C LEU A 80 16.76 3.82 -13.07
N ARG A 81 17.58 4.80 -13.48
CA ARG A 81 17.90 5.96 -12.62
C ARG A 81 16.71 6.83 -12.25
N VAL A 82 15.71 6.89 -13.13
CA VAL A 82 14.50 7.67 -12.88
C VAL A 82 13.64 6.94 -11.85
N ASP A 83 13.53 5.62 -11.98
CA ASP A 83 12.75 4.79 -11.09
C ASP A 83 13.43 4.69 -9.71
N ASP A 84 14.77 4.50 -9.63
CA ASP A 84 15.55 4.50 -8.39
C ASP A 84 15.31 5.77 -7.56
N ALA A 85 15.33 6.94 -8.22
CA ALA A 85 15.11 8.23 -7.55
C ALA A 85 13.68 8.38 -7.00
N ILE A 86 12.69 7.76 -7.66
CA ILE A 86 11.32 7.74 -7.15
C ILE A 86 11.17 6.73 -6.02
N GLU A 87 11.79 5.55 -6.13
CA GLU A 87 11.80 4.55 -5.07
C GLU A 87 12.44 5.10 -3.79
N GLU A 88 13.49 5.91 -3.91
CA GLU A 88 14.11 6.57 -2.75
C GLU A 88 13.19 7.64 -2.12
N ALA A 89 12.43 8.37 -2.94
CA ALA A 89 11.55 9.44 -2.47
C ALA A 89 10.21 8.93 -1.89
N LEU A 90 9.71 7.80 -2.40
CA LEU A 90 8.36 7.29 -2.10
C LEU A 90 8.12 6.98 -0.61
N PRO A 91 9.05 6.36 0.14
CA PRO A 91 8.85 6.05 1.56
C PRO A 91 8.56 7.28 2.41
N GLY A 92 9.19 8.43 2.11
CA GLY A 92 8.96 9.68 2.84
C GLY A 92 7.51 10.16 2.73
N VAL A 93 6.90 9.99 1.55
CA VAL A 93 5.50 10.39 1.31
C VAL A 93 4.51 9.41 1.93
N VAL A 94 4.78 8.10 1.80
CA VAL A 94 3.87 7.05 2.30
C VAL A 94 3.86 6.98 3.83
N CYS A 95 5.01 7.17 4.50
CA CYS A 95 5.08 7.14 5.96
C CYS A 95 4.12 8.14 6.62
N LEU A 96 3.99 9.34 6.06
CA LEU A 96 3.09 10.37 6.62
C LEU A 96 1.62 9.92 6.59
N GLY A 97 1.17 9.32 5.48
CA GLY A 97 -0.20 8.79 5.37
C GLY A 97 -0.42 7.56 6.25
N ALA A 98 0.56 6.68 6.34
CA ALA A 98 0.48 5.48 7.18
C ALA A 98 0.38 5.83 8.67
N ILE A 99 1.17 6.79 9.14
CA ILE A 99 1.11 7.27 10.54
C ILE A 99 -0.27 7.87 10.85
N ALA A 100 -0.83 8.67 9.94
CA ALA A 100 -2.18 9.23 10.10
C ALA A 100 -3.26 8.13 10.16
N ALA A 101 -3.16 7.10 9.32
CA ALA A 101 -4.10 5.97 9.33
C ALA A 101 -3.98 5.12 10.62
N VAL A 102 -2.75 4.83 11.06
CA VAL A 102 -2.51 4.06 12.30
C VAL A 102 -3.00 4.82 13.52
N THR A 103 -2.74 6.13 13.61
CA THR A 103 -3.16 6.95 14.75
C THR A 103 -4.68 7.08 14.84
N THR A 104 -5.37 7.26 13.72
CA THR A 104 -6.84 7.29 13.68
C THR A 104 -7.45 5.94 14.05
N ALA A 105 -6.92 4.83 13.53
CA ALA A 105 -7.35 3.49 13.90
C ALA A 105 -7.11 3.18 15.39
N ALA A 106 -5.97 3.60 15.94
CA ALA A 106 -5.64 3.43 17.36
C ALA A 106 -6.57 4.25 18.27
N ALA A 107 -6.93 5.48 17.86
CA ALA A 107 -7.89 6.31 18.58
C ALA A 107 -9.28 5.65 18.60
N ALA A 108 -9.76 5.18 17.44
CA ALA A 108 -11.04 4.47 17.33
C ALA A 108 -11.06 3.19 18.18
N ALA A 109 -9.97 2.42 18.19
CA ALA A 109 -9.86 1.21 19.01
C ALA A 109 -9.86 1.50 20.52
N THR A 110 -9.24 2.61 20.94
CA THR A 110 -9.27 3.06 22.34
C THR A 110 -10.68 3.46 22.75
N GLN A 111 -11.37 4.24 21.92
CA GLN A 111 -12.74 4.67 22.18
C GLN A 111 -13.73 3.49 22.23
N GLN A 112 -13.55 2.48 21.36
CA GLN A 112 -14.31 1.24 21.43
C GLN A 112 -14.09 0.50 22.77
N ARG A 113 -12.84 0.42 23.23
CA ARG A 113 -12.49 -0.23 24.52
C ARG A 113 -13.07 0.52 25.72
N ASP A 114 -13.05 1.84 25.69
CA ASP A 114 -13.58 2.68 26.76
C ASP A 114 -15.11 2.59 26.84
N GLN A 115 -15.81 2.57 25.70
CA GLN A 115 -17.27 2.31 25.67
C GLN A 115 -17.63 0.94 26.25
N VAL A 116 -16.88 -0.11 25.90
CA VAL A 116 -17.06 -1.46 26.48
C VAL A 116 -16.76 -1.46 27.99
N ARG A 117 -15.81 -0.63 28.44
CA ARG A 117 -15.46 -0.50 29.86
C ARG A 117 -16.51 0.29 30.65
N GLU A 118 -17.15 1.30 30.06
CA GLU A 118 -18.24 2.07 30.68
C GLU A 118 -19.52 1.25 30.84
N VAL A 119 -19.85 0.41 29.85
CA VAL A 119 -21.04 -0.45 29.90
C VAL A 119 -20.85 -1.64 30.86
N ARG A 120 -19.61 -2.03 31.16
CA ARG A 120 -19.34 -3.11 32.12
C ARG A 120 -19.53 -2.60 33.56
N PRO A 121 -20.48 -3.14 34.34
CA PRO A 121 -20.61 -2.76 35.75
C PRO A 121 -19.29 -3.04 36.49
N ARG A 122 -18.87 -2.09 37.33
CA ARG A 122 -17.71 -2.29 38.22
C ARG A 122 -17.97 -3.56 39.05
N PRO A 123 -17.06 -4.55 39.08
CA PRO A 123 -17.27 -5.71 39.93
C PRO A 123 -17.35 -5.22 41.38
N SER A 124 -18.53 -5.31 41.98
CA SER A 124 -18.74 -5.08 43.39
C SER A 124 -18.08 -6.21 44.17
N ALA A 125 -17.15 -5.84 45.05
CA ALA A 125 -16.53 -6.68 46.09
C ALA A 125 -16.06 -8.08 45.62
N ILE A 126 -14.78 -8.19 45.28
CA ILE A 126 -14.08 -9.48 45.36
C ILE A 126 -14.09 -9.90 46.83
N GLN A 127 -14.97 -10.82 47.20
CA GLN A 127 -14.94 -11.40 48.54
C GLN A 127 -13.76 -12.37 48.62
N ARG A 128 -12.86 -12.09 49.55
CA ARG A 128 -11.65 -12.87 49.80
C ARG A 128 -12.06 -14.25 50.34
N ILE A 129 -12.00 -15.29 49.51
CA ILE A 129 -12.20 -16.67 49.96
C ILE A 129 -11.01 -17.04 50.85
N VAL A 130 -11.28 -17.32 52.13
CA VAL A 130 -10.30 -17.90 53.06
C VAL A 130 -10.33 -19.42 52.86
N TRP A 131 -9.18 -20.00 52.51
CA TRP A 131 -9.00 -21.45 52.39
C TRP A 131 -8.73 -22.06 53.76
N SER A 132 -9.40 -23.18 54.08
CA SER A 132 -9.13 -24.00 55.27
C SER A 132 -8.56 -25.37 54.87
N PRO A 133 -7.54 -25.91 55.57
CA PRO A 133 -6.90 -27.18 55.22
C PRO A 133 -7.72 -28.36 55.75
N GLY A 134 -8.07 -29.33 54.90
CA GLY A 134 -8.74 -30.53 55.39
C GLY A 134 -9.33 -31.48 54.36
N SER A 135 -8.62 -31.80 53.28
CA SER A 135 -8.84 -33.06 52.56
C SER A 135 -7.67 -33.33 51.61
N LEU A 136 -6.84 -34.31 52.00
CA LEU A 136 -5.78 -34.87 51.17
C LEU A 136 -6.42 -35.66 50.02
N GLY A 137 -6.34 -35.11 48.81
CA GLY A 137 -6.50 -35.85 47.56
C GLY A 137 -5.23 -35.67 46.75
N GLN A 138 -4.44 -36.74 46.63
CA GLN A 138 -3.17 -36.78 45.91
C GLN A 138 -3.36 -36.29 44.47
N LEU A 139 -2.69 -35.19 44.12
CA LEU A 139 -2.47 -34.77 42.74
C LEU A 139 -1.06 -35.23 42.36
N GLU A 140 -1.00 -36.21 41.46
CA GLU A 140 0.22 -36.64 40.78
C GLU A 140 0.91 -35.43 40.10
N PRO A 141 2.25 -35.36 40.10
CA PRO A 141 2.96 -34.25 39.47
C PRO A 141 2.88 -34.34 37.94
N PHE A 142 2.10 -33.45 37.33
CA PHE A 142 2.26 -33.15 35.90
C PHE A 142 3.63 -32.50 35.67
N ALA A 143 4.51 -33.23 35.00
CA ALA A 143 5.76 -32.69 34.48
C ALA A 143 5.48 -31.63 33.40
N CYS A 144 5.98 -30.42 33.61
CA CYS A 144 5.85 -29.27 32.71
C CYS A 144 7.02 -29.26 31.70
N PRO A 145 6.79 -29.40 30.37
CA PRO A 145 7.88 -29.45 29.41
C PRO A 145 8.04 -28.10 28.70
N CYS A 146 8.42 -27.03 29.41
CA CYS A 146 8.99 -25.84 28.76
C CYS A 146 9.90 -25.09 29.75
N ARG A 147 11.12 -25.60 29.94
CA ARG A 147 12.24 -24.84 30.50
C ARG A 147 13.14 -24.42 29.34
N ARG A 148 13.33 -23.10 29.23
CA ARG A 148 14.53 -22.40 28.74
C ARG A 148 15.37 -23.08 27.66
N GLY A 149 15.38 -22.44 26.49
CA GLY A 149 16.50 -22.32 25.57
C GLY A 149 16.38 -20.96 24.92
#